data_AF-A0A2W2BEY1-F1
#
_entry.id   AF-A0A2W2BEY1-F1
#
_cell.length_a   1.000
_cell.length_b   1.000
_cell.length_c   1.000
_cell.angle_alpha   90.00
_cell.angle_beta   90.00
_cell.angle_gamma   90.00
#
_symmetry.space_group_name_H-M   'P 1'
#
loop_
_entity.id
_entity.type
_entity.pdbx_description
1 polymer ?
#
loop_
_entity_poly.entity_id
_entity_poly.type
_entity_poly.pdbx_seq_one_letter_code
_entity_poly.pdbx_strand_id
1 'polypeptide(L)'
;MALWQYDFYVLPRAAFSDKPADFRFDWAEGFDTASYWSNPSYTRSCFADVARILRPGKSWSKNTDLYGDQESNSFEVLFNEEVIEDVSLRIDFRADYSNILEAFIEFFFTNGMVITDCELMQIPLNLTSIRHIIESSSRYRNYGILGGFPPGTKF
;
A
#
# COMPACT_ATOMS: atom_id res chain seq x y z
N MET A 1 -3.14 -4.37 -13.69
CA MET A 1 -2.39 -4.94 -12.57
C MET A 1 -1.93 -6.34 -12.93
N ALA A 2 -0.68 -6.67 -12.63
CA ALA A 2 -0.19 -8.01 -12.86
C ALA A 2 -0.77 -9.01 -11.84
N LEU A 3 -0.84 -10.29 -12.22
CA LEU A 3 -1.35 -11.36 -11.35
C LEU A 3 -0.47 -11.60 -10.12
N TRP A 4 0.78 -11.15 -10.16
CA TRP A 4 1.80 -11.38 -9.14
C TRP A 4 2.05 -10.17 -8.22
N GLN A 5 1.14 -9.20 -8.25
CA GLN A 5 1.22 -7.98 -7.45
C GLN A 5 -0.04 -7.81 -6.59
N TYR A 6 0.14 -7.25 -5.40
CA TYR A 6 -0.94 -6.87 -4.50
C TYR A 6 -0.83 -5.38 -4.15
N ASP A 7 -1.95 -4.66 -4.23
CA ASP A 7 -2.01 -3.22 -3.96
C ASP A 7 -2.75 -2.98 -2.64
N PHE A 8 -2.18 -2.08 -1.83
CA PHE A 8 -2.78 -1.52 -0.63
C PHE A 8 -2.96 -0.02 -0.83
N TYR A 9 -4.06 0.52 -0.31
CA TYR A 9 -4.19 1.96 -0.13
C TYR A 9 -3.64 2.35 1.23
N VAL A 10 -2.95 3.47 1.28
CA VAL A 10 -2.44 4.04 2.53
C VAL A 10 -3.30 5.25 2.86
N LEU A 11 -3.67 5.38 4.12
CA LEU A 11 -4.51 6.47 4.61
C LEU A 11 -3.97 6.99 5.94
N PRO A 12 -4.24 8.27 6.28
CA PRO A 12 -4.07 8.74 7.64
C PRO A 12 -4.90 7.90 8.61
N ARG A 13 -4.35 7.57 9.78
CA ARG A 13 -5.09 6.84 10.83
C ARG A 13 -6.38 7.54 11.25
N ALA A 14 -6.41 8.88 11.16
CA ALA A 14 -7.58 9.70 11.41
C ALA A 14 -8.78 9.36 10.48
N ALA A 15 -8.56 8.73 9.32
CA ALA A 15 -9.66 8.25 8.47
C ALA A 15 -10.56 7.21 9.16
N PHE A 16 -10.07 6.58 10.23
CA PHE A 16 -10.76 5.54 11.00
C PHE A 16 -11.03 5.91 12.45
N SER A 17 -10.72 7.12 12.91
CA SER A 17 -10.81 7.48 14.35
C SER A 17 -12.20 7.27 14.95
N ASP A 18 -13.23 7.57 14.18
CA ASP A 18 -14.64 7.52 14.61
C ASP A 18 -15.39 6.34 14.01
N LYS A 19 -14.65 5.37 13.46
CA LYS A 19 -15.20 4.19 12.79
C LYS A 19 -15.10 2.95 13.69
N PRO A 20 -16.07 2.02 13.63
CA PRO A 20 -15.94 0.75 14.32
C PRO A 20 -14.80 -0.08 13.71
N ALA A 21 -14.30 -1.07 14.46
CA ALA A 21 -13.12 -1.85 14.08
C ALA A 21 -13.33 -2.71 12.82
N ASP A 22 -14.57 -3.06 12.49
CA ASP A 22 -14.97 -3.83 11.31
C ASP A 22 -15.42 -2.94 10.13
N PHE A 23 -15.22 -1.63 10.24
CA PHE A 23 -15.57 -0.69 9.18
C PHE A 23 -14.80 -0.99 7.89
N ARG A 24 -15.53 -0.93 6.77
CA ARG A 24 -14.99 -1.00 5.41
C ARG A 24 -15.54 0.16 4.63
N PHE A 25 -14.72 0.83 3.82
CA PHE A 25 -15.26 1.81 2.88
C PHE A 25 -15.99 1.10 1.74
N ASP A 26 -16.83 1.83 1.03
CA ASP A 26 -17.54 1.34 -0.14
C ASP A 26 -17.21 2.20 -1.37
N TRP A 27 -16.74 1.54 -2.43
CA TRP A 27 -16.54 2.18 -3.73
C TRP A 27 -17.84 2.77 -4.29
N ALA A 28 -18.99 2.12 -4.04
CA ALA A 28 -20.29 2.59 -4.51
C ALA A 28 -20.73 3.90 -3.83
N GLU A 29 -20.21 4.18 -2.63
CA GLU A 29 -20.45 5.43 -1.92
C GLU A 29 -19.45 6.53 -2.29
N GLY A 30 -18.59 6.29 -3.30
CA GLY A 30 -17.65 7.28 -3.80
C GLY A 30 -16.42 7.43 -2.90
N PHE A 31 -15.85 6.32 -2.45
CA PHE A 31 -14.58 6.32 -1.73
C PHE A 31 -13.53 7.14 -2.49
N ASP A 32 -13.19 8.29 -1.90
CA ASP A 32 -12.25 9.27 -2.43
C ASP A 32 -11.12 9.45 -1.42
N THR A 33 -9.94 8.94 -1.78
CA THR A 33 -8.76 8.96 -0.91
C THR A 33 -8.29 10.39 -0.62
N ALA A 34 -8.49 11.33 -1.56
CA ALA A 34 -8.06 12.72 -1.44
C ALA A 34 -8.69 13.42 -0.23
N SER A 35 -9.97 13.10 0.05
CA SER A 35 -10.71 13.69 1.17
C SER A 35 -10.06 13.46 2.55
N TYR A 36 -9.31 12.35 2.71
CA TYR A 36 -8.66 11.98 3.96
C TYR A 36 -7.30 12.65 4.16
N TRP A 37 -6.70 13.20 3.10
CA TRP A 37 -5.40 13.86 3.13
C TRP A 37 -5.46 15.37 3.39
N SER A 38 -6.64 15.89 3.73
CA SER A 38 -6.85 17.32 4.03
C SER A 38 -6.11 17.84 5.27
N ASN A 39 -5.52 16.96 6.09
CA ASN A 39 -4.69 17.38 7.23
C ASN A 39 -3.37 17.99 6.75
N PRO A 40 -3.09 19.27 7.05
CA PRO A 40 -1.90 19.98 6.56
C PRO A 40 -0.57 19.43 7.10
N SER A 41 -0.62 18.50 8.08
CA SER A 41 0.56 17.81 8.59
C SER A 41 1.17 16.84 7.58
N TYR A 42 0.36 16.31 6.64
CA TYR A 42 0.85 15.46 5.57
C TYR A 42 1.28 16.32 4.39
N THR A 43 2.58 16.38 4.18
CA THR A 43 3.21 17.09 3.08
C THR A 43 4.07 16.12 2.29
N ARG A 44 4.51 16.53 1.09
CA ARG A 44 5.44 15.75 0.27
C ARG A 44 6.67 15.26 1.05
N SER A 45 7.19 16.07 1.98
CA SER A 45 8.33 15.69 2.83
C SER A 45 8.07 14.53 3.78
N CYS A 46 6.82 14.23 4.14
CA CYS A 46 6.48 13.07 5.00
C CYS A 46 6.89 11.74 4.35
N PHE A 47 7.01 11.71 3.02
CA PHE A 47 7.36 10.51 2.27
C PHE A 47 8.83 10.46 1.86
N ALA A 48 9.64 11.46 2.23
CA ALA A 48 11.06 11.49 1.84
C ALA A 48 11.83 10.27 2.40
N ASP A 49 11.48 9.81 3.60
CA ASP A 49 12.11 8.63 4.21
C ASP A 49 11.79 7.31 3.50
N VAL A 50 10.77 7.28 2.63
CA VAL A 50 10.48 6.11 1.78
C VAL A 50 11.67 5.81 0.86
N ALA A 51 12.48 6.82 0.50
CA ALA A 51 13.72 6.65 -0.27
C ALA A 51 14.72 5.69 0.38
N ARG A 52 14.62 5.46 1.70
CA ARG A 52 15.46 4.54 2.48
C ARG A 52 14.97 3.10 2.40
N ILE A 53 13.70 2.90 2.06
CA ILE A 53 13.04 1.60 1.90
C ILE A 53 13.08 1.17 0.43
N LEU A 54 12.62 2.04 -0.46
CA LEU A 54 12.63 1.85 -1.91
C LEU A 54 13.33 3.03 -2.56
N ARG A 55 14.19 2.75 -3.54
CA ARG A 55 14.89 3.81 -4.28
C ARG A 55 13.88 4.67 -5.05
N PRO A 56 14.06 6.01 -5.14
CA PRO A 56 13.24 6.83 -6.01
C PRO A 56 13.21 6.30 -7.45
N GLY A 57 12.00 6.11 -7.98
CA GLY A 57 11.73 5.66 -9.34
C GLY A 57 11.42 6.83 -10.28
N LYS A 58 11.23 6.53 -11.57
CA LYS A 58 10.75 7.52 -12.54
C LYS A 58 9.24 7.38 -12.72
N SER A 59 8.48 8.42 -12.39
CA SER A 59 7.08 8.50 -12.78
C SER A 59 6.93 9.16 -14.14
N TRP A 60 5.87 8.76 -14.86
CA TRP A 60 5.41 9.41 -16.09
C TRP A 60 4.76 10.77 -15.83
N SER A 61 4.25 10.99 -14.61
CA SER A 61 3.65 12.24 -14.18
C SER A 61 4.60 13.04 -13.30
N LYS A 62 4.64 14.36 -13.48
CA LYS A 62 5.35 15.26 -12.56
C LYS A 62 4.68 15.35 -11.19
N ASN A 63 3.41 14.96 -11.12
CA ASN A 63 2.60 15.04 -9.91
C ASN A 63 2.61 13.73 -9.12
N THR A 64 3.49 12.77 -9.45
CA THR A 64 3.55 11.49 -8.74
C THR A 64 4.96 11.22 -8.30
N ASP A 65 5.14 11.07 -7.00
CA ASP A 65 6.38 10.54 -6.45
C ASP A 65 6.30 9.02 -6.44
N LEU A 66 7.15 8.40 -7.25
CA LEU A 66 7.31 6.96 -7.30
C LEU A 66 8.58 6.57 -6.55
N TYR A 67 8.48 5.58 -5.68
CA TYR A 67 9.60 4.87 -5.09
C TYR A 67 9.49 3.39 -5.50
N GLY A 68 10.57 2.80 -5.96
CA GLY A 68 10.60 1.45 -6.52
C GLY A 68 10.31 1.43 -8.03
N ASP A 69 9.64 0.38 -8.48
CA ASP A 69 9.34 0.12 -9.89
C ASP A 69 7.90 -0.38 -10.03
N GLN A 70 7.14 0.18 -10.97
CA GLN A 70 5.74 -0.19 -11.21
C GLN A 70 5.55 -1.66 -11.60
N GLU A 71 6.60 -2.29 -12.16
CA GLU A 71 6.63 -3.71 -12.53
C GLU A 71 7.06 -4.63 -11.36
N SER A 72 7.35 -4.05 -10.19
CA SER A 72 7.72 -4.77 -8.96
C SER A 72 7.11 -4.11 -7.71
N ASN A 73 7.83 -4.12 -6.58
CA ASN A 73 7.44 -3.38 -5.38
C ASN A 73 7.53 -1.88 -5.66
N SER A 74 6.44 -1.16 -5.38
CA SER A 74 6.41 0.30 -5.53
C SER A 74 5.61 0.96 -4.41
N PHE A 75 5.96 2.21 -4.15
CA PHE A 75 5.20 3.11 -3.30
C PHE A 75 4.97 4.39 -4.10
N GLU A 76 3.71 4.75 -4.27
CA GLU A 76 3.30 5.88 -5.09
C GLU A 76 2.55 6.90 -4.23
N VAL A 77 2.92 8.17 -4.39
CA VAL A 77 2.20 9.31 -3.82
C VAL A 77 1.76 10.19 -4.97
N LEU A 78 0.45 10.25 -5.21
CA LEU A 78 -0.15 11.12 -6.19
C LEU A 78 -0.50 12.47 -5.53
N PHE A 79 -0.14 13.53 -6.23
CA PHE A 79 -0.44 14.90 -5.85
C PHE A 79 -1.34 15.57 -6.88
N ASN A 80 -2.10 16.54 -6.41
CA ASN A 80 -2.69 17.58 -7.21
C ASN A 80 -2.16 18.91 -6.69
N GLU A 81 -1.26 19.49 -7.48
CA GLU A 81 -0.37 20.56 -7.05
C GLU A 81 0.45 20.14 -5.82
N GLU A 82 0.12 20.65 -4.64
CA GLU A 82 0.78 20.35 -3.36
C GLU A 82 -0.07 19.48 -2.42
N VAL A 83 -1.30 19.14 -2.83
CA VAL A 83 -2.23 18.34 -2.03
C VAL A 83 -2.09 16.87 -2.41
N ILE A 84 -2.02 15.99 -1.42
CA ILE A 84 -1.98 14.54 -1.67
C ILE A 84 -3.38 14.09 -2.09
N GLU A 85 -3.48 13.45 -3.25
CA GLU A 85 -4.73 12.82 -3.70
C GLU A 85 -4.77 11.34 -3.31
N ASP A 86 -3.68 10.61 -3.51
CA ASP A 86 -3.65 9.18 -3.27
C ASP A 86 -2.28 8.70 -2.82
N VAL A 87 -2.26 7.65 -2.00
CA VAL A 87 -1.03 6.97 -1.59
C VAL A 87 -1.26 5.48 -1.66
N SER A 88 -0.39 4.77 -2.37
CA SER A 88 -0.51 3.34 -2.55
C SER A 88 0.82 2.61 -2.36
N LEU A 89 0.72 1.39 -1.83
CA LEU A 89 1.83 0.46 -1.71
C LEU A 89 1.50 -0.78 -2.54
N ARG A 90 2.38 -1.10 -3.48
CA ARG A 90 2.35 -2.31 -4.28
C ARG A 90 3.43 -3.28 -3.83
N ILE A 91 3.03 -4.52 -3.61
CA ILE A 91 3.93 -5.62 -3.26
C ILE A 91 3.98 -6.64 -4.40
N ASP A 92 5.18 -6.91 -4.89
CA ASP A 92 5.50 -7.99 -5.82
C ASP A 92 5.87 -9.25 -5.04
N PHE A 93 4.99 -10.25 -5.08
CA PHE A 93 5.14 -11.47 -4.30
C PHE A 93 5.88 -12.59 -5.04
N ARG A 94 6.55 -12.30 -6.15
CA ARG A 94 7.47 -13.24 -6.83
C ARG A 94 8.81 -13.40 -6.09
N ALA A 95 9.17 -12.40 -5.29
CA ALA A 95 10.38 -12.38 -4.48
C ALA A 95 10.02 -12.27 -2.99
N ASP A 96 11.00 -12.48 -2.11
CA ASP A 96 10.82 -12.25 -0.68
C ASP A 96 10.62 -10.75 -0.42
N TYR A 97 9.42 -10.40 0.06
CA TYR A 97 8.99 -9.02 0.34
C TYR A 97 8.96 -8.69 1.84
N SER A 98 9.47 -9.59 2.69
CA SER A 98 9.36 -9.50 4.15
C SER A 98 10.04 -8.26 4.73
N ASN A 99 11.30 -8.03 4.36
CA ASN A 99 12.08 -6.89 4.85
C ASN A 99 11.48 -5.56 4.38
N ILE A 100 10.91 -5.53 3.17
CA ILE A 100 10.23 -4.35 2.62
C ILE A 100 8.97 -4.07 3.44
N LEU A 101 8.15 -5.09 3.72
CA LEU A 101 6.95 -4.93 4.54
C LEU A 101 7.26 -4.49 5.96
N GLU A 102 8.28 -5.07 6.61
CA GLU A 102 8.67 -4.66 7.96
C GLU A 102 9.07 -3.18 8.01
N ALA A 103 9.86 -2.72 7.05
CA ALA A 103 10.25 -1.31 6.96
C ALA A 103 9.05 -0.39 6.71
N PHE A 104 8.10 -0.79 5.84
CA PHE A 104 6.89 -0.01 5.61
C PHE A 104 5.93 -0.03 6.81
N ILE A 105 5.81 -1.14 7.53
CA ILE A 105 5.03 -1.20 8.78
C ILE A 105 5.56 -0.19 9.79
N GLU A 106 6.88 -0.14 10.00
CA GLU A 106 7.51 0.84 10.89
C GLU A 106 7.27 2.29 10.42
N PHE A 107 7.44 2.54 9.11
CA PHE A 107 7.18 3.83 8.51
C PHE A 107 5.72 4.28 8.72
N PHE A 108 4.75 3.41 8.46
CA PHE A 108 3.33 3.73 8.64
C PHE A 108 2.97 3.95 10.10
N PHE A 109 3.51 3.14 11.00
CA PHE A 109 3.27 3.29 12.43
C PHE A 109 3.79 4.65 12.94
N THR A 110 5.03 5.00 12.58
CA THR A 110 5.69 6.23 13.02
C THR A 110 5.03 7.48 12.46
N ASN A 111 4.50 7.41 11.24
CA ASN A 111 3.85 8.55 10.58
C ASN A 111 2.33 8.60 10.78
N GLY A 112 1.77 7.78 11.69
CA GLY A 112 0.34 7.80 12.00
C GLY A 112 -0.56 7.39 10.81
N MET A 113 -0.06 6.49 9.97
CA MET A 113 -0.77 5.95 8.81
C MET A 113 -1.34 4.56 9.11
N VAL A 114 -2.25 4.12 8.25
CA VAL A 114 -2.84 2.78 8.21
C VAL A 114 -2.93 2.36 6.74
N ILE A 115 -3.18 1.07 6.51
CA ILE A 115 -3.40 0.56 5.17
C ILE A 115 -4.75 -0.14 5.07
N THR A 116 -5.31 -0.16 3.87
CA THR A 116 -6.45 -0.98 3.51
C THR A 116 -6.10 -1.98 2.41
N ASP A 117 -6.83 -3.08 2.38
CA ASP A 117 -6.78 -4.03 1.28
C ASP A 117 -7.53 -3.49 0.05
N CYS A 118 -7.56 -4.27 -1.04
CA CYS A 118 -8.30 -3.90 -2.24
C CYS A 118 -9.83 -3.88 -2.06
N GLU A 119 -10.33 -4.45 -0.97
CA GLU A 119 -11.73 -4.43 -0.54
C GLU A 119 -12.01 -3.33 0.48
N LEU A 120 -11.06 -2.39 0.65
CA LEU A 120 -11.15 -1.24 1.54
C LEU A 120 -11.37 -1.59 3.02
N MET A 121 -10.95 -2.78 3.44
CA MET A 121 -10.86 -3.17 4.84
C MET A 121 -9.55 -2.70 5.44
N GLN A 122 -9.58 -2.11 6.61
CA GLN A 122 -8.37 -1.78 7.35
C GLN A 122 -7.60 -3.04 7.75
N ILE A 123 -6.30 -3.07 7.48
CA ILE A 123 -5.43 -4.18 7.84
C ILE A 123 -4.60 -3.81 9.08
N PRO A 124 -4.50 -4.70 10.08
CA PRO A 124 -3.54 -4.53 11.16
C PRO A 124 -2.11 -4.44 10.62
N LEU A 125 -1.36 -3.43 11.06
CA LEU A 125 0.03 -3.19 10.65
C LEU A 125 1.00 -4.18 11.33
N ASN A 126 0.94 -5.44 10.93
CA ASN A 126 1.90 -6.47 11.29
C ASN A 126 2.12 -7.41 10.11
N LEU A 127 3.31 -8.00 10.05
CA LEU A 127 3.74 -8.83 8.92
C LEU A 127 2.81 -10.03 8.69
N THR A 128 2.36 -10.68 9.77
CA THR A 128 1.49 -11.86 9.71
C THR A 128 0.15 -11.54 9.06
N SER A 129 -0.53 -10.47 9.49
CA SER A 129 -1.81 -10.04 8.93
C SER A 129 -1.68 -9.65 7.46
N ILE A 130 -0.65 -8.87 7.10
CA ILE A 130 -0.45 -8.40 5.73
C ILE A 130 -0.14 -9.58 4.79
N ARG A 131 0.75 -10.50 5.18
CA ARG A 131 1.01 -11.72 4.41
C ARG A 131 -0.24 -12.55 4.22
N HIS A 132 -1.02 -12.73 5.29
CA HIS A 132 -2.26 -13.50 5.20
C HIS A 132 -3.23 -12.90 4.17
N ILE A 133 -3.38 -11.58 4.12
CA ILE A 133 -4.21 -10.89 3.11
C ILE A 133 -3.67 -11.12 1.69
N ILE A 134 -2.35 -11.00 1.49
CA ILE A 134 -1.73 -11.26 0.18
C ILE A 134 -1.99 -12.71 -0.24
N GLU A 135 -1.67 -13.68 0.60
CA GLU A 135 -1.74 -15.12 0.31
C GLU A 135 -3.18 -15.64 0.15
N SER A 136 -4.13 -15.04 0.87
CA SER A 136 -5.56 -15.33 0.75
C SER A 136 -6.23 -14.63 -0.44
N SER A 137 -5.53 -13.74 -1.14
CA SER A 137 -6.09 -13.02 -2.28
C SER A 137 -6.34 -13.92 -3.50
N SER A 138 -7.31 -13.55 -4.32
CA SER A 138 -7.56 -14.22 -5.61
C SER A 138 -6.34 -14.17 -6.53
N ARG A 139 -5.58 -13.07 -6.50
CA ARG A 139 -4.36 -12.88 -7.30
C ARG A 139 -3.30 -13.90 -6.95
N TYR A 140 -2.99 -14.05 -5.67
CA TYR A 140 -1.99 -15.01 -5.20
C TYR A 140 -2.37 -16.45 -5.55
N ARG A 141 -3.64 -16.83 -5.31
CA ARG A 141 -4.16 -18.16 -5.70
C ARG A 141 -4.06 -18.40 -7.21
N ASN A 142 -4.46 -17.42 -8.02
CA ASN A 142 -4.42 -17.55 -9.48
C ASN A 142 -2.98 -17.66 -10.00
N TYR A 143 -2.05 -16.90 -9.42
CA TYR A 143 -0.63 -17.00 -9.78
C TYR A 143 -0.05 -18.39 -9.43
N GLY A 144 -0.45 -18.94 -8.29
CA GLY A 144 -0.11 -20.31 -7.89
C GLY A 144 -0.61 -21.38 -8.86
N ILE A 145 -1.87 -21.28 -9.31
CA ILE A 145 -2.46 -22.19 -10.30
C ILE A 145 -1.69 -22.14 -11.63
N LEU A 146 -1.13 -20.99 -11.99
CA LEU A 146 -0.31 -20.79 -13.19
C LEU A 146 1.15 -21.24 -13.01
N GLY A 147 1.49 -21.88 -11.88
CA GLY A 147 2.83 -22.42 -11.60
C GLY A 147 3.83 -21.41 -11.03
N GLY A 148 3.37 -20.26 -10.53
CA GLY A 148 4.21 -19.12 -10.19
C GLY A 148 4.85 -19.09 -8.79
N PHE A 149 4.65 -20.08 -7.91
CA PHE A 149 4.99 -19.90 -6.50
C PHE A 149 6.44 -19.46 -6.24
N PRO A 150 6.67 -18.49 -5.33
CA PRO A 150 8.01 -18.11 -4.93
C PRO A 150 8.71 -19.29 -4.23
N PRO A 151 10.05 -19.40 -4.37
CA PRO A 151 10.82 -20.44 -3.69
C PRO A 151 10.72 -20.26 -2.17
N GLY A 152 9.99 -21.14 -1.50
CA GLY A 152 9.83 -21.12 -0.03
C GLY A 152 8.42 -21.41 0.47
N THR A 153 7.40 -21.28 -0.38
CA THR A 153 6.02 -21.64 -0.04
C THR A 153 5.87 -23.16 0.00
N LYS A 154 6.00 -23.77 1.18
CA LYS A 154 5.58 -25.15 1.41
C LYS A 154 4.16 -25.13 1.96
N PHE A 155 3.25 -25.76 1.22
CA PHE A 155 1.91 -26.13 1.69
C PHE A 155 2.00 -27.16 2.83
#